data_AF-R6VF20-F1
#
_entry.id   AF-R6VF20-F1
#
_cell.length_a   1.000
_cell.length_b   1.000
_cell.length_c   1.000
_cell.angle_alpha   90.00
_cell.angle_beta   90.00
_cell.angle_gamma   90.00
#
_symmetry.space_group_name_H-M   'P 1'
#
loop_
_entity.id
_entity.type
_entity.pdbx_description
1 polymer ?
#
loop_
_entity_poly.entity_id
_entity_poly.type
_entity_poly.pdbx_seq_one_letter_code
_entity_poly.pdbx_strand_id
1 'polypeptide(L)'
;MAFGEVAEGCPVEVRIRVVNDGKQPLELSVEGLPSCIAFRCEPAHLEPGGEGTLWFRAAADGSLPKGGFSHAVLLVGTGEERPSECSVRLTGRML
;
A
#
# COMPACT_ATOMS: atom_id res chain seq x y z
N MET A 1 -1.63 0.28 8.68
CA MET A 1 -0.18 0.00 8.59
C MET A 1 0.61 1.16 9.16
N ALA A 2 1.81 0.90 9.70
CA ALA A 2 2.68 1.93 10.25
C ALA A 2 4.08 1.85 9.62
N PHE A 3 4.59 2.98 9.14
CA PHE A 3 5.97 3.16 8.69
C PHE A 3 6.96 3.40 9.84
N GLY A 4 6.46 3.70 11.05
CA GLY A 4 7.34 4.09 12.17
C GLY A 4 8.00 5.44 11.92
N GLU A 5 9.26 5.56 12.34
CA GLU A 5 10.08 6.76 12.11
C GLU A 5 10.74 6.72 10.74
N VAL A 6 10.60 7.82 9.99
CA VAL A 6 11.19 8.00 8.65
C VAL A 6 12.18 9.15 8.72
N ALA A 7 13.46 8.84 8.64
CA ALA A 7 14.51 9.86 8.57
C ALA A 7 14.70 10.33 7.12
N GLU A 8 15.03 11.60 6.94
CA GLU A 8 15.36 12.16 5.62
C GLU A 8 16.53 11.39 4.97
N GLY A 9 16.39 11.06 3.69
CA GLY A 9 17.33 10.22 2.93
C GLY A 9 17.23 8.72 3.22
N CYS A 10 16.41 8.30 4.19
CA CYS A 10 16.24 6.91 4.60
C CYS A 10 14.81 6.44 4.32
N PRO A 11 14.51 5.97 3.09
CA PRO A 11 13.16 5.51 2.75
C PRO A 11 12.80 4.26 3.56
N VAL A 12 11.58 4.25 4.10
CA VAL A 12 11.03 3.11 4.84
C VAL A 12 10.03 2.36 3.99
N GLU A 13 10.06 1.03 4.08
CA GLU A 13 9.19 0.14 3.31
C GLU A 13 8.41 -0.79 4.23
N VAL A 14 7.11 -0.91 3.96
CA VAL A 14 6.20 -1.83 4.64
C VAL A 14 5.68 -2.83 3.62
N ARG A 15 5.68 -4.10 4.02
CA ARG A 15 5.26 -5.22 3.17
C ARG A 15 4.07 -5.93 3.81
N ILE A 16 3.07 -6.28 3.00
CA ILE A 16 1.89 -7.01 3.44
C ILE A 16 1.71 -8.20 2.50
N ARG A 17 1.65 -9.41 3.06
CA ARG A 17 1.29 -10.59 2.29
C ARG A 17 -0.21 -10.54 1.97
N VAL A 18 -0.55 -10.81 0.72
CA VAL A 18 -1.92 -10.91 0.23
C VAL A 18 -2.12 -12.28 -0.43
N VAL A 19 -3.33 -12.80 -0.32
CA VAL A 19 -3.75 -14.04 -0.98
C VAL A 19 -5.04 -13.70 -1.73
N ASN A 20 -5.14 -14.11 -2.99
CA ASN A 20 -6.42 -14.06 -3.70
C ASN A 20 -7.23 -15.32 -3.33
N ASP A 21 -8.14 -15.19 -2.38
CA ASP A 21 -9.09 -16.24 -2.00
C ASP A 21 -10.39 -16.23 -2.84
N GLY A 22 -10.46 -15.32 -3.81
CA GLY A 22 -11.53 -15.22 -4.80
C GLY A 22 -11.47 -16.31 -5.85
N LYS A 23 -12.42 -16.25 -6.79
CA LYS A 23 -12.54 -17.22 -7.90
C LYS A 23 -12.08 -16.69 -9.24
N GLN A 24 -11.78 -15.40 -9.31
CA GLN A 24 -11.31 -14.73 -10.52
C GLN A 24 -9.93 -14.13 -10.25
N PRO A 25 -9.16 -13.88 -11.32
CA PRO A 25 -7.88 -13.19 -11.15
C PRO A 25 -8.05 -11.80 -10.55
N LEU A 26 -7.08 -11.37 -9.75
CA LEU A 26 -7.14 -10.16 -8.93
C LEU A 26 -5.97 -9.23 -9.26
N GLU A 27 -6.30 -7.98 -9.57
CA GLU A 27 -5.38 -6.85 -9.59
C GLU A 27 -5.67 -5.93 -8.41
N LEU A 28 -4.63 -5.40 -7.78
CA LEU A 28 -4.75 -4.52 -6.62
C LEU A 28 -4.23 -3.13 -6.96
N SER A 29 -5.05 -2.13 -6.68
CA SER A 29 -4.72 -0.71 -6.80
C SER A 29 -5.03 0.02 -5.50
N VAL A 30 -4.55 1.25 -5.38
CA VAL A 30 -4.80 2.06 -4.19
C VAL A 30 -5.21 3.47 -4.60
N GLU A 31 -6.29 3.96 -4.01
CA GLU A 31 -6.81 5.31 -4.23
C GLU A 31 -6.52 6.20 -3.03
N GLY A 32 -6.34 7.50 -3.29
CA GLY A 32 -6.02 8.49 -2.26
C GLY A 32 -4.61 8.39 -1.71
N LEU A 33 -3.69 7.70 -2.41
CA LEU A 33 -2.30 7.59 -1.98
C LEU A 33 -1.63 8.97 -1.94
N PRO A 34 -1.03 9.39 -0.80
CA PRO A 34 -0.21 10.59 -0.76
C PRO A 34 0.96 10.47 -1.72
N SER A 35 1.33 11.56 -2.40
CA SER A 35 2.42 11.58 -3.39
C SER A 35 3.79 11.17 -2.83
N CYS A 36 3.97 11.27 -1.52
CA CYS A 36 5.18 10.86 -0.81
C CYS A 36 5.25 9.36 -0.48
N ILE A 37 4.22 8.58 -0.81
CA ILE A 37 4.16 7.13 -0.65
C ILE A 37 4.02 6.48 -2.03
N ALA A 38 4.88 5.50 -2.33
CA ALA A 38 4.74 4.64 -3.49
C ALA A 38 4.07 3.31 -3.12
N PHE A 39 3.31 2.74 -4.05
CA PHE A 39 2.63 1.44 -3.91
C PHE A 39 2.97 0.52 -5.09
N ARG A 40 3.12 -0.77 -4.83
CA ARG A 40 3.10 -1.82 -5.87
C ARG A 40 2.63 -3.17 -5.30
N CYS A 41 2.06 -4.00 -6.16
CA CYS A 41 1.76 -5.41 -5.88
C CYS A 41 2.68 -6.30 -6.69
N GLU A 42 3.24 -7.35 -6.07
CA GLU A 42 4.10 -8.32 -6.74
C GLU A 42 3.71 -9.77 -6.37
N PRO A 43 3.25 -10.59 -7.34
CA PRO A 43 3.04 -10.25 -8.75
C PRO A 43 1.89 -9.23 -8.94
N ALA A 44 1.88 -8.53 -10.07
CA ALA A 44 0.85 -7.52 -10.36
C ALA A 44 -0.55 -8.12 -10.53
N HIS A 45 -0.59 -9.39 -10.97
CA HIS A 45 -1.81 -10.17 -11.13
C HIS A 45 -1.75 -11.40 -10.23
N LEU A 46 -2.80 -11.61 -9.44
CA LEU A 46 -2.93 -12.74 -8.53
C LEU A 46 -4.00 -13.67 -9.06
N GLU A 47 -3.60 -14.83 -9.58
CA GLU A 47 -4.53 -15.89 -9.93
C GLU A 47 -5.27 -16.40 -8.67
N PRO A 48 -6.46 -17.03 -8.81
CA PRO A 48 -7.15 -17.65 -7.69
C PRO A 48 -6.26 -18.60 -6.88
N GLY A 49 -6.22 -18.43 -5.57
CA GLY A 49 -5.32 -19.13 -4.65
C GLY A 49 -3.85 -18.65 -4.67
N GLY A 50 -3.53 -17.70 -5.54
CA GLY A 50 -2.21 -17.11 -5.67
C GLY A 50 -1.88 -16.16 -4.53
N GLU A 51 -0.59 -15.98 -4.29
CA GLU A 51 -0.06 -15.13 -3.24
C GLU A 51 0.78 -14.00 -3.82
N GLY A 52 0.76 -12.85 -3.14
CA GLY A 52 1.56 -11.70 -3.50
C GLY A 52 2.02 -10.91 -2.30
N THR A 53 2.82 -9.89 -2.57
CA THR A 53 3.25 -8.90 -1.60
C THR A 53 2.84 -7.52 -2.06
N LEU A 54 2.13 -6.81 -1.20
CA LEU A 54 1.89 -5.38 -1.32
C LEU A 54 3.06 -4.64 -0.69
N TRP A 55 3.61 -3.68 -1.42
CA TRP A 55 4.73 -2.87 -1.00
C TRP A 55 4.29 -1.43 -0.90
N PHE A 56 4.52 -0.82 0.26
CA PHE A 56 4.33 0.60 0.48
C PHE A 56 5.66 1.22 0.87
N ARG A 57 6.09 2.26 0.17
CA ARG A 57 7.40 2.90 0.40
C ARG A 57 7.24 4.39 0.63
N ALA A 58 7.75 4.88 1.75
CA ALA A 58 7.87 6.30 2.04
C ALA A 58 9.12 6.88 1.36
N ALA A 59 8.96 7.93 0.55
CA ALA A 59 10.03 8.48 -0.29
C ALA A 59 11.23 9.04 0.49
N ALA A 60 10.99 9.57 1.70
CA ALA A 60 12.00 10.17 2.58
C ALA A 60 12.86 11.26 1.92
N ASP A 61 12.36 11.92 0.88
CA ASP A 61 13.03 12.95 0.06
C ASP A 61 12.66 14.38 0.47
N GLY A 62 12.08 14.56 1.66
CA GLY A 62 11.56 15.84 2.14
C GLY A 62 10.11 16.14 1.75
N SER A 63 9.47 15.31 0.91
CA SER A 63 8.05 15.46 0.56
C SER A 63 7.09 15.02 1.68
N LEU A 64 7.58 14.27 2.67
CA LEU A 64 6.81 13.92 3.86
C LEU A 64 6.69 15.16 4.76
N PRO A 65 5.49 15.47 5.27
CA PRO A 65 5.36 16.49 6.30
C PRO A 65 6.14 16.10 7.56
N LYS A 66 6.95 17.03 8.09
CA LYS A 66 7.64 16.82 9.38
C LYS A 66 6.63 16.52 10.48
N GLY A 67 6.99 15.59 11.37
CA GLY A 67 6.10 15.13 12.43
C GLY A 67 5.21 13.96 12.00
N GLY A 68 4.13 13.75 12.74
CA GLY A 68 3.25 12.59 12.53
C GLY A 68 2.34 12.75 11.32
N PHE A 69 2.18 11.68 10.53
CA PHE A 69 1.18 11.60 9.48
C PHE A 69 0.22 10.43 9.70
N SER A 70 -1.04 10.61 9.30
CA SER A 70 -2.09 9.59 9.32
C SER A 70 -3.05 9.81 8.15
N HIS A 71 -2.97 8.96 7.12
CA HIS A 71 -3.82 9.05 5.93
C HIS A 71 -4.64 7.77 5.75
N ALA A 72 -5.93 7.90 5.45
CA ALA A 72 -6.73 6.76 5.01
C ALA A 72 -6.62 6.63 3.49
N VAL A 73 -6.36 5.43 3.01
CA VAL A 73 -6.35 5.07 1.58
C VAL A 73 -7.35 3.95 1.34
N LEU A 74 -7.82 3.85 0.11
CA LEU A 74 -8.73 2.78 -0.31
C LEU A 74 -7.95 1.78 -1.16
N LEU A 75 -7.82 0.55 -0.69
CA LEU A 75 -7.31 -0.56 -1.48
C LEU A 75 -8.47 -1.12 -2.31
N VAL A 76 -8.30 -1.15 -3.61
CA VAL A 76 -9.32 -1.63 -4.56
C VAL A 76 -8.81 -2.89 -5.24
N GLY A 77 -9.53 -3.98 -5.07
CA GLY A 77 -9.36 -5.22 -5.79
C GLY A 77 -10.26 -5.24 -7.02
N THR A 78 -9.65 -5.25 -8.20
CA THR A 78 -10.32 -5.35 -9.50
C THR A 78 -10.07 -6.71 -10.12
N GLY A 79 -11.00 -7.21 -10.94
CA GLY A 79 -10.89 -8.53 -11.58
C GLY A 79 -12.00 -9.51 -11.20
N GLU A 80 -12.84 -9.15 -10.22
CA GLU A 80 -14.14 -9.78 -10.00
C GLU A 80 -15.28 -8.94 -10.63
N GLU A 81 -16.45 -9.55 -10.87
CA GLU A 81 -17.64 -8.84 -11.38
C GLU A 81 -18.08 -7.66 -10.50
N ARG A 82 -17.68 -7.68 -9.22
CA ARG A 82 -17.84 -6.57 -8.28
C ARG A 82 -16.48 -6.25 -7.66
N PRO A 83 -15.96 -5.02 -7.82
CA PRO A 83 -14.76 -4.59 -7.11
C PRO A 83 -14.93 -4.78 -5.61
N SER A 84 -13.85 -5.24 -4.96
CA SER A 84 -13.77 -5.31 -3.51
C SER A 84 -12.94 -4.15 -3.00
N GLU A 85 -13.39 -3.51 -1.92
CA GLU A 85 -12.76 -2.32 -1.36
C GLU A 85 -12.39 -2.52 0.11
N CYS A 86 -11.21 -2.04 0.51
CA CYS A 86 -10.74 -2.08 1.89
C CYS A 86 -10.07 -0.76 2.28
N SER A 87 -10.54 -0.11 3.33
CA SER A 87 -9.88 1.10 3.84
C SER A 87 -8.67 0.73 4.71
N VAL A 88 -7.50 1.27 4.37
CA VAL A 88 -6.27 1.09 5.13
C VAL A 88 -5.77 2.43 5.63
N ARG A 89 -5.44 2.51 6.92
CA ARG A 89 -4.79 3.70 7.50
C ARG A 89 -3.28 3.58 7.41
N LEU A 90 -2.62 4.55 6.78
CA LEU A 90 -1.17 4.73 6.73
C LEU A 90 -0.74 5.67 7.86
N THR A 91 0.16 5.24 8.72
CA THR A 91 0.70 6.10 9.78
C THR A 91 2.22 6.10 9.79
N GLY A 92 2.82 7.16 10.31
CA GLY A 92 4.26 7.25 10.52
C GLY A 92 4.65 8.62 11.07
N ARG A 93 5.96 8.83 11.22
CA ARG A 93 6.52 10.10 11.69
C ARG A 93 7.78 10.42 10.92
N MET A 94 7.83 11.59 10.29
CA MET A 94 9.09 12.11 9.75
C MET A 94 9.87 12.82 10.86
N LEU A 95 11.16 12.49 10.97
CA LEU A 95 12.11 13.09 11.92
C LEU A 95 12.68 14.42 11.40
#